data_AF-A0A7X9P9W6-F1
#
_entry.id   AF-A0A7X9P9W6-F1
#
_cell.length_a   1.000
_cell.length_b   1.000
_cell.length_c   1.000
_cell.angle_alpha   90.00
_cell.angle_beta   90.00
_cell.angle_gamma   90.00
#
_symmetry.space_group_name_H-M   'P 1'
#
loop_
_entity.id
_entity.type
_entity.pdbx_description
1 polymer ?
#
loop_
_entity_poly.entity_id
_entity_poly.type
_entity_poly.pdbx_seq_one_letter_code
_entity_poly.pdbx_strand_id
1 'polypeptide(L)'
;MNTTESAAADLSPRLQRLSRNFLGAILLTSLVLPLARAQSGVAENIIAPEDTAACQACHGDKTTPDTPFADAKALAASPHKDLKCQDCHYSINAYPHTKEMTAAKADCALCHDAESQAFAKGVHAGTDKFEGDHPSCLACHAPKDPHAVMATSEWTRKDKALLCSECHANADRMNRYGVDVDAVGSYNRSFHGKALLRFGMTDAAACTDCHGSHGVLDSTNPTAPTHRNNAAKTCGQTGCHEGAKVNFAMSGANHLDLKIDKSAVLRYELLFFKVFVFGTLAFLMTGVALDLRRKVFGPHPPRSGRLVAALTGISFLFIAATILLATLHKPGPLYCFITAAVLLIIAFAVYFAKRGSPAETGEERHFERLTLQYRLQHGIMAVAFTVLAVTGLPQRFYEAAWLAKVYIVFGGLGGARIAHRAAAVALILVWLWHLAYIIGRWKRSGWSMKVLTMLPNLTDLRHFAETSKYYLGLTKTEPKYGRFSFREKMDYLAEYWGMPVMVLSGIVLWAPIFWGNRLPEVALSFAYIAHSYEATLAFLSIVTWHMYGAHLNPDSFPMNPVWLTGKLSREQMAREHAAELEEMERKVA
;
A
#
# COMPACT_ATOMS: atom_id res chain seq x y z
N MET A 1 -26.66 30.77 -60.60
CA MET A 1 -27.86 31.46 -61.10
C MET A 1 -28.27 32.41 -59.99
N ASN A 2 -27.71 33.62 -60.01
CA ASN A 2 -28.30 34.85 -60.57
C ASN A 2 -29.37 35.42 -59.62
N THR A 3 -29.01 36.43 -58.81
CA THR A 3 -29.28 37.88 -59.03
C THR A 3 -30.73 38.23 -58.66
N THR A 4 -31.13 39.31 -57.99
CA THR A 4 -30.75 40.75 -58.06
C THR A 4 -31.65 41.49 -57.04
N GLU A 5 -31.14 42.43 -56.23
CA GLU A 5 -31.43 43.90 -56.26
C GLU A 5 -32.83 44.33 -55.74
N SER A 6 -33.07 45.49 -55.09
CA SER A 6 -32.27 46.67 -54.72
C SER A 6 -33.05 47.61 -53.75
N ALA A 7 -32.26 48.45 -53.04
CA ALA A 7 -32.39 49.92 -52.84
C ALA A 7 -33.52 50.51 -51.96
N ALA A 8 -33.19 51.23 -50.86
CA ALA A 8 -32.77 52.66 -50.73
C ALA A 8 -34.01 53.59 -50.58
N ALA A 9 -34.08 54.70 -49.82
CA ALA A 9 -33.16 55.61 -49.14
C ALA A 9 -33.96 56.33 -48.01
N ASP A 10 -33.39 56.59 -46.82
CA ASP A 10 -32.85 57.87 -46.33
C ASP A 10 -33.61 59.17 -46.71
N LEU A 11 -34.05 59.94 -45.69
CA LEU A 11 -33.91 61.40 -45.58
C LEU A 11 -34.67 61.96 -44.36
N SER A 12 -33.91 62.48 -43.40
CA SER A 12 -34.36 63.52 -42.44
C SER A 12 -34.55 64.88 -43.14
N PRO A 13 -35.28 65.86 -42.56
CA PRO A 13 -34.58 66.84 -41.71
C PRO A 13 -35.43 67.56 -40.61
N ARG A 14 -34.75 67.86 -39.50
CA ARG A 14 -34.66 69.16 -38.77
C ARG A 14 -35.63 70.30 -39.15
N LEU A 15 -36.26 70.91 -38.13
CA LEU A 15 -36.18 72.34 -37.67
C LEU A 15 -37.51 73.02 -37.23
N GLN A 16 -37.34 74.00 -36.31
CA GLN A 16 -38.22 75.13 -35.88
C GLN A 16 -39.27 74.81 -34.78
N ARG A 17 -39.00 75.11 -33.49
CA ARG A 17 -39.02 76.41 -32.74
C ARG A 17 -40.31 77.21 -32.83
N LEU A 18 -40.85 77.54 -31.64
CA LEU A 18 -41.59 78.75 -31.17
C LEU A 18 -42.69 78.28 -30.18
N SER A 19 -43.06 78.93 -29.08
CA SER A 19 -42.51 79.99 -28.21
C SER A 19 -43.56 80.28 -27.13
N ARG A 20 -43.09 80.63 -25.93
CA ARG A 20 -43.67 81.60 -24.96
C ARG A 20 -44.98 81.31 -24.21
N ASN A 21 -44.78 81.19 -22.90
CA ASN A 21 -45.40 81.96 -21.79
C ASN A 21 -46.90 81.75 -21.50
N PHE A 22 -47.22 81.41 -20.25
CA PHE A 22 -47.83 82.34 -19.30
C PHE A 22 -47.84 81.76 -17.87
N LEU A 23 -47.32 82.53 -16.92
CA LEU A 23 -47.48 82.34 -15.47
C LEU A 23 -48.93 82.65 -15.06
N GLY A 24 -49.43 81.99 -14.02
CA GLY A 24 -50.62 82.42 -13.29
C GLY A 24 -51.08 81.40 -12.25
N ALA A 25 -50.62 81.56 -11.02
CA ALA A 25 -51.13 80.86 -9.84
C ALA A 25 -52.58 81.26 -9.55
N ILE A 26 -53.42 80.33 -9.06
CA ILE A 26 -54.51 80.56 -8.10
C ILE A 26 -55.07 79.20 -7.60
N LEU A 27 -55.03 79.06 -6.28
CA LEU A 27 -55.90 78.35 -5.33
C LEU A 27 -56.57 77.00 -5.67
N LEU A 28 -56.28 76.03 -4.77
CA LEU A 28 -57.24 75.26 -3.95
C LEU A 28 -58.59 74.92 -4.60
N THR A 29 -58.78 73.65 -4.97
CA THR A 29 -59.81 72.79 -4.36
C THR A 29 -59.66 71.34 -4.83
N SER A 30 -59.52 70.47 -3.84
CA SER A 30 -59.85 69.05 -3.78
C SER A 30 -60.80 68.53 -4.87
N LEU A 31 -60.32 67.65 -5.74
CA LEU A 31 -61.06 66.44 -6.12
C LEU A 31 -60.11 65.41 -6.74
N VAL A 32 -59.81 64.40 -5.94
CA VAL A 32 -59.12 63.18 -6.34
C VAL A 32 -60.11 62.35 -7.17
N LEU A 33 -59.83 62.16 -8.46
CA LEU A 33 -60.30 60.99 -9.20
C LEU A 33 -59.06 60.30 -9.78
N PRO A 34 -58.69 59.09 -9.32
CA PRO A 34 -57.61 58.36 -9.93
C PRO A 34 -58.14 57.70 -11.21
N LEU A 35 -57.52 58.02 -12.35
CA LEU A 35 -57.51 57.09 -13.47
C LEU A 35 -56.79 55.83 -12.99
N ALA A 36 -57.56 54.79 -12.70
CA ALA A 36 -57.05 53.46 -12.44
C ALA A 36 -56.30 52.96 -13.69
N ARG A 37 -54.98 53.11 -13.67
CA ARG A 37 -54.08 52.36 -14.54
C ARG A 37 -54.01 50.97 -13.94
N ALA A 38 -54.69 50.01 -14.57
CA ALA A 38 -54.58 48.61 -14.22
C ALA A 38 -53.13 48.14 -14.47
N GLN A 39 -52.27 48.30 -13.47
CA GLN A 39 -51.11 47.45 -13.30
C GLN A 39 -51.63 46.14 -12.73
N SER A 40 -51.63 45.10 -13.56
CA SER A 40 -51.74 43.72 -13.10
C SER A 40 -50.49 43.40 -12.27
N GLY A 41 -50.48 43.83 -11.01
CA GLY A 41 -49.56 43.32 -10.00
C GLY A 41 -50.02 41.90 -9.66
N VAL A 42 -49.21 40.91 -10.00
CA VAL A 42 -49.31 39.59 -9.35
C VAL A 42 -49.08 39.88 -7.87
N ALA A 43 -50.10 39.65 -7.03
CA ALA A 43 -49.93 39.79 -5.60
C ALA A 43 -48.85 38.81 -5.14
N GLU A 44 -47.73 39.33 -4.63
CA GLU A 44 -46.72 38.50 -3.95
C GLU A 44 -47.37 37.90 -2.70
N ASN A 45 -47.59 36.59 -2.71
CA ASN A 45 -48.05 35.88 -1.52
C ASN A 45 -46.83 35.61 -0.66
N ILE A 46 -46.71 36.36 0.44
CA ILE A 46 -45.69 36.13 1.46
C ILE A 46 -45.96 34.77 2.12
N ILE A 47 -44.95 33.91 2.14
CA ILE A 47 -44.98 32.61 2.81
C ILE A 47 -44.51 32.83 4.24
N ALA A 48 -45.35 32.48 5.21
CA ALA A 48 -44.99 32.59 6.63
C ALA A 48 -43.77 31.70 6.97
N PRO A 49 -42.80 32.18 7.78
CA PRO A 49 -41.58 31.44 8.10
C PRO A 49 -41.78 30.04 8.70
N GLU A 50 -42.88 29.86 9.44
CA GLU A 50 -43.27 28.61 10.07
C GLU A 50 -43.91 27.59 9.10
N ASP A 51 -44.27 27.99 7.89
CA ASP A 51 -45.07 27.17 6.97
C ASP A 51 -44.20 26.28 6.06
N THR A 52 -43.59 25.26 6.65
CA THR A 52 -42.89 24.20 5.90
C THR A 52 -43.83 23.43 4.97
N ALA A 53 -45.13 23.33 5.30
CA ALA A 53 -46.11 22.59 4.52
C ALA A 53 -46.37 23.27 3.16
N ALA A 54 -46.44 24.60 3.13
CA ALA A 54 -46.53 25.37 1.89
C ALA A 54 -45.34 25.11 0.95
N CYS A 55 -44.11 25.04 1.50
CA CYS A 55 -42.93 24.71 0.72
C CYS A 55 -42.99 23.26 0.19
N GLN A 56 -43.36 22.31 1.04
CA GLN A 56 -43.44 20.89 0.70
C GLN A 56 -44.56 20.56 -0.29
N ALA A 57 -45.61 21.38 -0.39
CA ALA A 57 -46.66 21.22 -1.40
C ALA A 57 -46.11 21.27 -2.84
N CYS A 58 -45.04 22.03 -3.08
CA CYS A 58 -44.37 22.10 -4.39
C CYS A 58 -43.02 21.38 -4.42
N HIS A 59 -42.28 21.33 -3.31
CA HIS A 59 -40.93 20.76 -3.26
C HIS A 59 -40.85 19.33 -2.71
N GLY A 60 -41.95 18.77 -2.21
CA GLY A 60 -41.99 17.45 -1.58
C GLY A 60 -42.07 16.26 -2.55
N ASP A 61 -42.24 16.50 -3.86
CA ASP A 61 -42.35 15.46 -4.89
C ASP A 61 -41.22 15.56 -5.91
N LYS A 62 -40.39 14.51 -6.01
CA LYS A 62 -39.29 14.39 -6.99
C LYS A 62 -39.76 14.41 -8.45
N THR A 63 -41.03 14.13 -8.70
CA THR A 63 -41.58 13.98 -10.05
C THR A 63 -42.11 15.29 -10.62
N THR A 64 -42.18 16.36 -9.82
CA THR A 64 -42.67 17.66 -10.28
C THR A 64 -41.62 18.28 -11.21
N PRO A 65 -41.95 18.54 -12.50
CA PRO A 65 -41.00 19.11 -13.45
C PRO A 65 -40.58 20.52 -13.05
N ASP A 66 -39.32 20.87 -13.30
CA ASP A 66 -38.74 22.21 -13.11
C ASP A 66 -38.78 22.76 -11.67
N THR A 67 -39.10 21.92 -10.66
CA THR A 67 -39.03 22.26 -9.23
C THR A 67 -37.92 21.50 -8.52
N PRO A 68 -37.02 22.16 -7.78
CA PRO A 68 -36.06 21.47 -6.92
C PRO A 68 -36.76 20.61 -5.87
N PHE A 69 -36.28 19.38 -5.67
CA PHE A 69 -36.80 18.51 -4.63
C PHE A 69 -36.19 18.84 -3.26
N ALA A 70 -37.03 18.88 -2.23
CA ALA A 70 -36.64 19.06 -0.83
C ALA A 70 -37.09 17.87 0.03
N ASP A 71 -36.14 17.05 0.45
CA ASP A 71 -36.40 15.85 1.25
C ASP A 71 -36.64 16.22 2.73
N ALA A 72 -37.89 16.49 3.09
CA ALA A 72 -38.25 16.79 4.49
C ALA A 72 -37.93 15.61 5.44
N LYS A 73 -37.95 14.36 4.93
CA LYS A 73 -37.61 13.19 5.74
C LYS A 73 -36.11 13.14 6.02
N ALA A 74 -35.28 13.49 5.04
CA ALA A 74 -33.84 13.61 5.24
C ALA A 74 -33.50 14.71 6.25
N LEU A 75 -34.15 15.88 6.14
CA LEU A 75 -34.00 16.96 7.13
C LEU A 75 -34.37 16.50 8.54
N ALA A 76 -35.52 15.82 8.69
CA ALA A 76 -35.98 15.30 9.98
C ALA A 76 -35.03 14.24 10.59
N ALA A 77 -34.21 13.58 9.78
CA ALA A 77 -33.17 12.64 10.22
C ALA A 77 -31.82 13.31 10.50
N SER A 78 -31.67 14.60 10.18
CA SER A 78 -30.43 15.35 10.36
C SER A 78 -30.34 15.98 11.76
N PRO A 79 -29.16 16.50 12.17
CA PRO A 79 -29.02 17.35 13.35
C PRO A 79 -29.89 18.62 13.32
N HIS A 80 -30.34 19.04 12.12
CA HIS A 80 -31.18 20.22 11.90
C HIS A 80 -32.69 19.91 11.84
N LYS A 81 -33.13 18.74 12.33
CA LYS A 81 -34.54 18.30 12.30
C LYS A 81 -35.57 19.33 12.81
N ASP A 82 -35.15 20.24 13.67
CA ASP A 82 -36.02 21.25 14.28
C ASP A 82 -36.10 22.55 13.45
N LEU A 83 -35.23 22.71 12.45
CA LEU A 83 -35.23 23.87 11.55
C LEU A 83 -36.34 23.78 10.49
N LYS A 84 -36.83 24.95 10.09
CA LYS A 84 -37.78 25.16 9.00
C LYS A 84 -37.03 25.52 7.72
N CYS A 85 -37.72 25.44 6.58
CA CYS A 85 -37.11 25.68 5.27
C CYS A 85 -36.49 27.09 5.17
N GLN A 86 -37.20 28.10 5.67
CA GLN A 86 -36.75 29.49 5.62
C GLN A 86 -35.61 29.80 6.60
N ASP A 87 -35.32 28.95 7.59
CA ASP A 87 -34.19 29.15 8.51
C ASP A 87 -32.84 29.05 7.76
N CYS A 88 -32.78 28.20 6.74
CA CYS A 88 -31.63 28.09 5.83
C CYS A 88 -31.83 28.89 4.54
N HIS A 89 -33.06 28.89 4.00
CA HIS A 89 -33.44 29.59 2.77
C HIS A 89 -34.10 30.93 3.07
N TYR A 90 -33.42 31.78 3.86
CA TYR A 90 -33.97 33.05 4.34
C TYR A 90 -34.39 34.03 3.23
N SER A 91 -33.85 33.88 2.02
CA SER A 91 -34.20 34.67 0.84
C SER A 91 -35.52 34.22 0.18
N ILE A 92 -36.01 33.00 0.46
CA ILE A 92 -37.19 32.42 -0.16
C ILE A 92 -38.41 32.61 0.76
N ASN A 93 -39.04 33.78 0.68
CA ASN A 93 -40.15 34.16 1.58
C ASN A 93 -41.48 34.50 0.88
N ALA A 94 -41.57 34.32 -0.45
CA ALA A 94 -42.76 34.64 -1.23
C ALA A 94 -42.84 33.79 -2.50
N TYR A 95 -44.05 33.62 -3.02
CA TYR A 95 -44.34 32.95 -4.30
C TYR A 95 -45.14 33.88 -5.24
N PRO A 96 -44.83 33.92 -6.55
CA PRO A 96 -43.77 33.18 -7.26
C PRO A 96 -42.35 33.65 -6.92
N HIS A 97 -41.37 32.73 -6.90
CA HIS A 97 -39.99 33.06 -6.55
C HIS A 97 -39.33 33.94 -7.63
N THR A 98 -38.66 35.01 -7.19
CA THR A 98 -37.86 35.87 -8.09
C THR A 98 -36.46 35.29 -8.30
N LYS A 99 -35.77 35.77 -9.34
CA LYS A 99 -34.39 35.34 -9.62
C LYS A 99 -33.45 35.68 -8.48
N GLU A 100 -33.64 36.86 -7.88
CA GLU A 100 -32.87 37.37 -6.75
C GLU A 100 -33.03 36.45 -5.52
N MET A 101 -34.25 36.01 -5.23
CA MET A 101 -34.53 35.09 -4.13
C MET A 101 -33.82 33.75 -4.33
N THR A 102 -33.87 33.20 -5.55
CA THR A 102 -33.24 31.91 -5.90
C THR A 102 -31.72 31.97 -6.07
N ALA A 103 -31.13 33.16 -6.22
CA ALA A 103 -29.69 33.33 -6.37
C ALA A 103 -28.94 33.16 -5.04
N ALA A 104 -29.59 33.50 -3.92
CA ALA A 104 -29.02 33.30 -2.59
C ALA A 104 -29.06 31.82 -2.21
N LYS A 105 -27.88 31.26 -1.92
CA LYS A 105 -27.73 29.90 -1.41
C LYS A 105 -27.95 29.88 0.10
N ALA A 106 -28.28 28.71 0.64
CA ALA A 106 -28.33 28.52 2.08
C ALA A 106 -26.98 28.88 2.73
N ASP A 107 -27.02 29.68 3.79
CA ASP A 107 -25.82 30.19 4.45
C ASP A 107 -25.66 29.59 5.85
N CYS A 108 -24.76 28.61 5.95
CA CYS A 108 -24.45 27.96 7.21
C CYS A 108 -23.79 28.92 8.22
N ALA A 109 -23.17 30.02 7.76
CA ALA A 109 -22.43 30.95 8.61
C ALA A 109 -23.34 31.73 9.58
N LEU A 110 -24.65 31.80 9.31
CA LEU A 110 -25.63 32.41 10.21
C LEU A 110 -25.61 31.77 11.61
N CYS A 111 -25.35 30.46 11.68
CA CYS A 111 -25.27 29.71 12.93
C CYS A 111 -23.86 29.11 13.20
N HIS A 112 -23.09 28.82 12.15
CA HIS A 112 -21.75 28.20 12.20
C HIS A 112 -20.65 29.18 11.77
N ASP A 113 -20.69 30.41 12.30
CA ASP A 113 -19.75 31.48 11.94
C ASP A 113 -18.29 31.08 12.18
N ALA A 114 -17.98 30.46 13.32
CA ALA A 114 -16.63 30.04 13.66
C ALA A 114 -16.07 29.01 12.66
N GLU A 115 -16.86 28.01 12.29
CA GLU A 115 -16.50 26.99 11.31
C GLU A 115 -16.35 27.59 9.91
N SER A 116 -17.26 28.48 9.53
CA SER A 116 -17.23 29.20 8.24
C SER A 116 -15.96 30.05 8.11
N GLN A 117 -15.61 30.81 9.15
CA GLN A 117 -14.37 31.60 9.19
C GLN A 117 -13.12 30.72 9.17
N ALA A 118 -13.15 29.55 9.82
CA ALA A 118 -12.05 28.60 9.76
C ALA A 118 -11.89 28.03 8.35
N PHE A 119 -12.99 27.66 7.69
CA PHE A 119 -13.01 27.17 6.32
C PHE A 119 -12.48 28.20 5.33
N ALA A 120 -12.93 29.45 5.45
CA ALA A 120 -12.51 30.57 4.59
C ALA A 120 -10.99 30.86 4.65
N LYS A 121 -10.31 30.49 5.74
CA LYS A 121 -8.85 30.61 5.89
C LYS A 121 -8.06 29.46 5.26
N GLY A 122 -8.73 28.34 4.95
CA GLY A 122 -8.13 27.14 4.40
C GLY A 122 -7.96 27.19 2.88
N VAL A 123 -7.13 26.29 2.36
CA VAL A 123 -6.92 26.14 0.90
C VAL A 123 -8.18 25.64 0.18
N HIS A 124 -9.12 25.04 0.91
CA HIS A 124 -10.39 24.54 0.37
C HIS A 124 -11.43 25.63 0.12
N ALA A 125 -11.24 26.87 0.59
CA ALA A 125 -12.06 28.02 0.20
C ALA A 125 -11.50 28.78 -1.01
N GLY A 126 -10.56 28.17 -1.74
CA GLY A 126 -9.93 28.75 -2.92
C GLY A 126 -10.88 28.96 -4.09
N THR A 127 -10.39 29.67 -5.11
CA THR A 127 -11.13 29.88 -6.36
C THR A 127 -10.97 28.69 -7.30
N ASP A 128 -12.08 28.20 -7.82
CA ASP A 128 -12.13 27.13 -8.81
C ASP A 128 -11.46 27.50 -10.13
N LYS A 129 -10.54 26.65 -10.59
CA LYS A 129 -10.07 26.61 -11.99
C LYS A 129 -11.02 25.82 -12.90
N PHE A 130 -11.78 24.90 -12.31
CA PHE A 130 -12.87 24.17 -12.93
C PHE A 130 -14.01 24.08 -11.90
N GLU A 131 -15.25 24.26 -12.36
CA GLU A 131 -16.43 24.33 -11.49
C GLU A 131 -16.54 23.08 -10.60
N GLY A 132 -16.60 23.28 -9.27
CA GLY A 132 -16.72 22.20 -8.29
C GLY A 132 -15.39 21.54 -7.92
N ASP A 133 -14.26 22.17 -8.20
CA ASP A 133 -12.95 21.68 -7.80
C ASP A 133 -12.71 21.79 -6.29
N HIS A 134 -13.12 22.90 -5.69
CA HIS A 134 -13.09 23.09 -4.24
C HIS A 134 -14.40 22.63 -3.59
N PRO A 135 -14.32 21.97 -2.42
CA PRO A 135 -15.51 21.52 -1.72
C PRO A 135 -16.28 22.69 -1.11
N SER A 136 -17.58 22.53 -0.90
CA SER A 136 -18.39 23.38 -0.04
C SER A 136 -18.67 22.66 1.29
N CYS A 137 -19.32 23.34 2.25
CA CYS A 137 -19.80 22.70 3.48
C CYS A 137 -20.64 21.45 3.18
N LEU A 138 -21.51 21.54 2.17
CA LEU A 138 -22.38 20.44 1.75
C LEU A 138 -21.62 19.32 1.04
N ALA A 139 -20.54 19.62 0.31
CA ALA A 139 -19.72 18.58 -0.30
C ALA A 139 -19.12 17.63 0.75
N CYS A 140 -18.85 18.12 1.96
CA CYS A 140 -18.37 17.29 3.07
C CYS A 140 -19.52 16.74 3.92
N HIS A 141 -20.43 17.60 4.38
CA HIS A 141 -21.45 17.23 5.37
C HIS A 141 -22.72 16.62 4.78
N ALA A 142 -22.95 16.79 3.48
CA ALA A 142 -24.20 16.45 2.81
C ALA A 142 -23.96 16.04 1.33
N PRO A 143 -22.99 15.15 1.02
CA PRO A 143 -22.50 14.94 -0.36
C PRO A 143 -23.54 14.40 -1.33
N LYS A 144 -24.62 13.79 -0.82
CA LYS A 144 -25.70 13.19 -1.62
C LYS A 144 -26.96 14.04 -1.66
N ASP A 145 -27.29 14.69 -0.56
CA ASP A 145 -28.50 15.48 -0.40
C ASP A 145 -28.23 16.62 0.58
N PRO A 146 -28.34 17.89 0.16
CA PRO A 146 -28.21 19.09 1.01
C PRO A 146 -29.06 19.10 2.27
N HIS A 147 -30.21 18.41 2.27
CA HIS A 147 -31.10 18.32 3.44
C HIS A 147 -30.70 17.20 4.41
N ALA A 148 -29.79 16.31 4.01
CA ALA A 148 -29.27 15.20 4.80
C ALA A 148 -27.93 15.55 5.47
N VAL A 149 -27.84 16.72 6.10
CA VAL A 149 -26.61 17.17 6.78
C VAL A 149 -26.22 16.17 7.88
N MET A 150 -24.96 15.76 7.90
CA MET A 150 -24.43 14.82 8.90
C MET A 150 -23.52 15.54 9.89
N ALA A 151 -23.65 15.18 11.17
CA ALA A 151 -22.71 15.58 12.20
C ALA A 151 -21.40 14.77 12.08
N THR A 152 -20.26 15.40 12.37
CA THR A 152 -18.94 14.74 12.35
C THR A 152 -18.78 13.65 13.43
N SER A 153 -19.68 13.63 14.42
CA SER A 153 -19.79 12.57 15.44
C SER A 153 -20.26 11.24 14.84
N GLU A 154 -21.04 11.28 13.78
CA GLU A 154 -21.57 10.09 13.10
C GLU A 154 -20.52 9.44 12.17
N TRP A 155 -19.46 10.16 11.82
CA TRP A 155 -18.42 9.65 10.95
C TRP A 155 -17.43 8.79 11.71
N THR A 156 -17.23 7.56 11.26
CA THR A 156 -16.11 6.76 11.75
C THR A 156 -14.79 7.41 11.35
N ARG A 157 -13.69 7.08 12.04
CA ARG A 157 -12.36 7.58 11.64
C ARG A 157 -11.99 7.16 10.22
N LYS A 158 -12.46 5.98 9.79
CA LYS A 158 -12.27 5.49 8.43
C LYS A 158 -13.02 6.35 7.42
N ASP A 159 -14.27 6.71 7.71
CA ASP A 159 -15.07 7.58 6.84
C ASP A 159 -14.41 8.94 6.67
N LYS A 160 -13.86 9.51 7.75
CA LYS A 160 -13.08 10.76 7.72
C LYS A 160 -11.90 10.71 6.74
N ALA A 161 -11.15 9.60 6.71
CA ALA A 161 -10.04 9.43 5.78
C ALA A 161 -10.51 9.19 4.33
N LEU A 162 -11.61 8.46 4.14
CA LEU A 162 -12.16 8.19 2.82
C LEU A 162 -12.78 9.43 2.18
N LEU A 163 -13.41 10.30 2.96
CA LEU A 163 -13.98 11.55 2.47
C LEU A 163 -12.94 12.42 1.74
N CYS A 164 -11.78 12.64 2.35
CA CYS A 164 -10.70 13.38 1.69
C CYS A 164 -10.25 12.69 0.39
N SER A 165 -10.27 11.36 0.37
CA SER A 165 -9.82 10.57 -0.77
C SER A 165 -10.74 10.72 -1.98
N GLU A 166 -12.02 11.05 -1.82
CA GLU A 166 -12.97 11.23 -2.93
C GLU A 166 -12.51 12.32 -3.90
N CYS A 167 -11.92 13.40 -3.37
CA CYS A 167 -11.38 14.50 -4.18
C CYS A 167 -9.87 14.33 -4.43
N HIS A 168 -9.10 14.00 -3.39
CA HIS A 168 -7.63 13.97 -3.48
C HIS A 168 -7.06 12.75 -4.24
N ALA A 169 -7.85 11.71 -4.51
CA ALA A 169 -7.42 10.62 -5.38
C ALA A 169 -7.58 10.94 -6.89
N ASN A 170 -8.24 12.06 -7.24
CA ASN A 170 -8.40 12.47 -8.62
C ASN A 170 -7.14 13.21 -9.12
N ALA A 171 -6.32 12.52 -9.90
CA ALA A 171 -5.05 13.05 -10.40
C ALA A 171 -5.21 14.34 -11.24
N ASP A 172 -6.22 14.41 -12.11
CA ASP A 172 -6.44 15.59 -12.94
C ASP A 172 -6.83 16.80 -12.09
N ARG A 173 -7.66 16.60 -11.08
CA ARG A 173 -8.03 17.64 -10.12
C ARG A 173 -6.81 18.11 -9.33
N MET A 174 -6.03 17.20 -8.75
CA MET A 174 -4.85 17.56 -7.95
C MET A 174 -3.77 18.27 -8.77
N ASN A 175 -3.51 17.80 -10.00
CA ASN A 175 -2.55 18.42 -10.91
C ASN A 175 -2.89 19.88 -11.24
N ARG A 176 -4.17 20.23 -11.38
CA ARG A 176 -4.59 21.62 -11.64
C ARG A 176 -4.12 22.59 -10.56
N TYR A 177 -3.95 22.13 -9.32
CA TYR A 177 -3.56 22.96 -8.17
C TYR A 177 -2.14 22.70 -7.68
N GLY A 178 -1.37 21.84 -8.35
CA GLY A 178 -0.01 21.48 -7.91
C GLY A 178 0.02 20.68 -6.61
N VAL A 179 -1.08 20.02 -6.26
CA VAL A 179 -1.15 19.07 -5.15
C VAL A 179 -0.63 17.72 -5.65
N ASP A 180 0.15 17.05 -4.81
CA ASP A 180 0.74 15.76 -5.19
C ASP A 180 -0.35 14.69 -5.39
N VAL A 181 -0.40 14.11 -6.59
CA VAL A 181 -1.40 13.13 -7.01
C VAL A 181 -1.34 11.82 -6.22
N ASP A 182 -0.20 11.53 -5.57
CA ASP A 182 0.00 10.32 -4.78
C ASP A 182 -0.17 10.58 -3.27
N ALA A 183 -0.66 11.74 -2.84
CA ALA A 183 -0.89 12.01 -1.42
C ALA A 183 -1.77 10.94 -0.74
N VAL A 184 -2.92 10.61 -1.36
CA VAL A 184 -3.83 9.57 -0.86
C VAL A 184 -3.18 8.18 -0.93
N GLY A 185 -2.55 7.86 -2.06
CA GLY A 185 -1.88 6.57 -2.26
C GLY A 185 -0.78 6.33 -1.23
N SER A 186 0.06 7.33 -1.01
CA SER A 186 1.17 7.27 -0.07
C SER A 186 0.70 7.18 1.38
N TYR A 187 -0.38 7.88 1.76
CA TYR A 187 -1.02 7.70 3.05
C TYR A 187 -1.57 6.28 3.21
N ASN A 188 -2.29 5.76 2.22
CA ASN A 188 -2.87 4.41 2.29
C ASN A 188 -1.79 3.31 2.45
N ARG A 189 -0.60 3.53 1.89
CA ARG A 189 0.58 2.65 2.02
C ARG A 189 1.36 2.85 3.32
N SER A 190 1.11 3.93 4.06
CA SER A 190 1.75 4.21 5.34
C SER A 190 1.32 3.25 6.45
N PHE A 191 2.01 3.31 7.60
CA PHE A 191 1.63 2.55 8.79
C PHE A 191 0.23 2.92 9.29
N HIS A 192 -0.09 4.21 9.38
CA HIS A 192 -1.40 4.67 9.84
C HIS A 192 -2.52 4.31 8.85
N GLY A 193 -2.30 4.52 7.56
CA GLY A 193 -3.29 4.17 6.53
C GLY A 193 -3.59 2.67 6.51
N LYS A 194 -2.56 1.82 6.59
CA LYS A 194 -2.75 0.36 6.71
C LYS A 194 -3.50 -0.01 7.99
N ALA A 195 -3.08 0.51 9.13
CA ALA A 195 -3.71 0.23 10.43
C ALA A 195 -5.20 0.60 10.43
N LEU A 196 -5.53 1.81 9.98
CA LEU A 196 -6.91 2.32 9.94
C LEU A 196 -7.76 1.66 8.84
N LEU A 197 -7.30 1.71 7.59
CA LEU A 197 -8.11 1.36 6.42
C LEU A 197 -8.19 -0.14 6.13
N ARG A 198 -7.19 -0.92 6.59
CA ARG A 198 -7.10 -2.37 6.33
C ARG A 198 -7.30 -3.22 7.58
N PHE A 199 -6.76 -2.78 8.71
CA PHE A 199 -6.84 -3.54 9.96
C PHE A 199 -7.87 -3.00 10.95
N GLY A 200 -8.55 -1.87 10.65
CA GLY A 200 -9.63 -1.32 11.46
C GLY A 200 -9.19 -0.72 12.79
N MET A 201 -7.91 -0.36 12.92
CA MET A 201 -7.36 0.23 14.14
C MET A 201 -7.73 1.72 14.21
N THR A 202 -8.71 2.04 15.05
CA THR A 202 -9.27 3.40 15.19
C THR A 202 -8.43 4.33 16.05
N ASP A 203 -7.37 3.83 16.67
CA ASP A 203 -6.33 4.59 17.36
C ASP A 203 -5.25 5.14 16.39
N ALA A 204 -5.28 4.73 15.12
CA ALA A 204 -4.37 5.25 14.10
C ALA A 204 -4.82 6.63 13.56
N ALA A 205 -3.84 7.48 13.25
CA ALA A 205 -4.09 8.83 12.75
C ALA A 205 -4.73 8.82 11.35
N ALA A 206 -5.77 9.64 11.16
CA ALA A 206 -6.42 9.97 9.90
C ALA A 206 -5.87 11.28 9.33
N CYS A 207 -6.29 11.65 8.12
CA CYS A 207 -5.88 12.90 7.45
C CYS A 207 -6.09 14.13 8.35
N THR A 208 -7.24 14.18 9.03
CA THR A 208 -7.65 15.31 9.89
C THR A 208 -6.79 15.48 11.14
N ASP A 209 -6.12 14.43 11.62
CA ASP A 209 -5.27 14.50 12.81
C ASP A 209 -3.97 15.28 12.57
N CYS A 210 -3.58 15.41 11.30
CA CYS A 210 -2.39 16.15 10.89
C CYS A 210 -2.75 17.42 10.11
N HIS A 211 -3.75 17.38 9.23
CA HIS A 211 -4.11 18.50 8.36
C HIS A 211 -5.18 19.43 8.95
N GLY A 212 -5.95 18.96 9.94
CA GLY A 212 -7.18 19.62 10.39
C GLY A 212 -8.38 19.27 9.51
N SER A 213 -9.53 19.91 9.81
CA SER A 213 -10.81 19.61 9.13
C SER A 213 -11.36 20.79 8.33
N HIS A 214 -11.64 21.94 8.97
CA HIS A 214 -12.19 23.13 8.29
C HIS A 214 -11.08 24.07 7.79
N GLY A 215 -10.11 24.41 8.63
CA GLY A 215 -9.00 25.30 8.27
C GLY A 215 -7.76 24.57 7.76
N VAL A 216 -7.91 23.71 6.75
CA VAL A 216 -6.78 22.97 6.18
C VAL A 216 -5.85 23.95 5.44
N LEU A 217 -4.59 24.02 5.88
CA LEU A 217 -3.58 24.90 5.32
C LEU A 217 -2.58 24.13 4.44
N ASP A 218 -1.97 24.81 3.48
CA ASP A 218 -0.84 24.26 2.74
C ASP A 218 0.36 23.97 3.66
N SER A 219 1.07 22.88 3.41
CA SER A 219 2.27 22.48 4.15
C SER A 219 3.40 23.52 4.13
N THR A 220 3.44 24.45 3.17
CA THR A 220 4.41 25.56 3.12
C THR A 220 4.01 26.73 4.01
N ASN A 221 2.76 26.78 4.49
CA ASN A 221 2.33 27.84 5.40
C ASN A 221 2.98 27.64 6.78
N PRO A 222 3.71 28.63 7.33
CA PRO A 222 4.38 28.51 8.63
C PRO A 222 3.46 28.17 9.81
N THR A 223 2.15 28.45 9.71
CA THR A 223 1.17 28.14 10.76
C THR A 223 0.47 26.79 10.57
N ALA A 224 0.68 26.12 9.43
CA ALA A 224 0.09 24.81 9.19
C ALA A 224 0.61 23.76 10.17
N PRO A 225 -0.24 22.88 10.74
CA PRO A 225 0.24 21.82 11.63
C PRO A 225 1.19 20.84 10.92
N THR A 226 1.07 20.69 9.60
CA THR A 226 1.94 19.85 8.76
C THR A 226 3.24 20.54 8.34
N HIS A 227 3.40 21.84 8.61
CA HIS A 227 4.64 22.55 8.31
C HIS A 227 5.79 21.99 9.15
N ARG A 228 7.01 21.97 8.60
CA ARG A 228 8.21 21.38 9.22
C ARG A 228 8.41 21.80 10.68
N ASN A 229 8.25 23.08 10.96
CA ASN A 229 8.48 23.63 12.31
C ASN A 229 7.40 23.24 13.32
N ASN A 230 6.21 22.83 12.84
CA ASN A 230 5.08 22.43 13.68
C ASN A 230 4.91 20.91 13.74
N ALA A 231 5.46 20.17 12.77
CA ALA A 231 5.30 18.73 12.63
C ALA A 231 5.65 17.95 13.90
N ALA A 232 6.69 18.38 14.64
CA ALA A 232 7.05 17.77 15.92
C ALA A 232 5.93 17.88 16.97
N LYS A 233 5.29 19.05 17.06
CA LYS A 233 4.15 19.30 17.95
C LYS A 233 2.93 18.50 17.51
N THR A 234 2.66 18.45 16.21
CA THR A 234 1.55 17.68 15.64
C THR A 234 1.70 16.19 15.90
N CYS A 235 2.88 15.61 15.65
CA CYS A 235 3.14 14.21 15.97
C CYS A 235 3.18 13.96 17.48
N GLY A 236 3.60 14.94 18.27
CA GLY A 236 3.71 14.89 19.73
C GLY A 236 2.41 15.18 20.49
N GLN A 237 1.29 15.34 19.79
CA GLN A 237 -0.01 15.56 20.43
C GLN A 237 -0.43 14.39 21.31
N THR A 238 -1.28 14.66 22.29
CA THR A 238 -1.79 13.66 23.23
C THR A 238 -2.43 12.49 22.48
N GLY A 239 -2.03 11.27 22.83
CA GLY A 239 -2.49 10.05 22.16
C GLY A 239 -1.74 9.67 20.88
N CYS A 240 -0.73 10.44 20.47
CA CYS A 240 0.15 10.12 19.34
C CYS A 240 1.57 9.72 19.83
N HIS A 241 2.60 10.47 19.45
CA HIS A 241 4.01 10.13 19.68
C HIS A 241 4.68 11.10 20.66
N GLU A 242 4.46 10.88 21.96
CA GLU A 242 5.03 11.73 23.01
C GLU A 242 6.55 11.91 22.86
N GLY A 243 7.01 13.16 22.93
CA GLY A 243 8.42 13.51 22.76
C GLY A 243 8.93 13.46 21.31
N ALA A 244 8.05 13.39 20.31
CA ALA A 244 8.43 13.49 18.90
C ALA A 244 9.21 14.78 18.61
N LYS A 245 10.32 14.65 17.87
CA LYS A 245 11.10 15.77 17.34
C LYS A 245 10.95 15.86 15.83
N VAL A 246 11.45 16.96 15.26
CA VAL A 246 11.35 17.24 13.81
C VAL A 246 11.93 16.11 12.95
N ASN A 247 13.04 15.48 13.34
CA ASN A 247 13.63 14.38 12.57
C ASN A 247 12.70 13.16 12.47
N PHE A 248 12.00 12.83 13.56
CA PHE A 248 10.99 11.77 13.58
C PHE A 248 9.74 12.18 12.78
N ALA A 249 9.21 13.38 13.04
CA ALA A 249 7.99 13.86 12.40
C ALA A 249 8.15 14.00 10.88
N MET A 250 9.32 14.46 10.42
CA MET A 250 9.66 14.61 9.01
C MET A 250 10.24 13.32 8.41
N SER A 251 10.17 12.19 9.12
CA SER A 251 10.66 10.91 8.62
C SER A 251 9.91 10.40 7.38
N GLY A 252 8.80 11.01 6.98
CA GLY A 252 7.98 10.52 5.87
C GLY A 252 7.21 9.25 6.21
N ALA A 253 7.09 8.88 7.49
CA ALA A 253 6.36 7.67 7.91
C ALA A 253 4.90 7.61 7.42
N ASN A 254 4.28 8.77 7.17
CA ASN A 254 2.89 8.90 6.72
C ASN A 254 2.73 9.16 5.21
N HIS A 255 3.78 9.61 4.53
CA HIS A 255 3.80 9.89 3.09
C HIS A 255 5.19 9.54 2.53
N LEU A 256 5.53 8.24 2.62
CA LEU A 256 6.89 7.78 2.34
C LEU A 256 7.26 7.98 0.88
N ASP A 257 6.35 7.71 -0.04
CA ASP A 257 6.59 7.81 -1.48
C ASP A 257 6.88 9.26 -1.88
N LEU A 258 6.10 10.21 -1.34
CA LEU A 258 6.34 11.64 -1.55
C LEU A 258 7.73 12.06 -1.06
N LYS A 259 8.22 11.45 0.01
CA LYS A 259 9.57 11.71 0.53
C LYS A 259 10.66 11.04 -0.31
N ILE A 260 10.42 9.84 -0.81
CA ILE A 260 11.32 9.15 -1.74
C ILE A 260 11.48 10.00 -3.01
N ASP A 261 10.41 10.57 -3.52
CA ASP A 261 10.44 11.41 -4.71
C ASP A 261 11.23 12.70 -4.49
N LYS A 262 11.25 13.25 -3.27
CA LYS A 262 12.03 14.44 -2.92
C LYS A 262 13.48 14.13 -2.51
N SER A 263 13.79 12.90 -2.11
CA SER A 263 15.12 12.51 -1.60
C SER A 263 15.88 11.60 -2.56
N ALA A 264 16.96 12.11 -3.15
CA ALA A 264 17.81 11.32 -4.05
C ALA A 264 18.34 10.04 -3.37
N VAL A 265 18.74 10.11 -2.10
CA VAL A 265 19.28 8.96 -1.35
C VAL A 265 18.25 7.83 -1.26
N LEU A 266 17.01 8.15 -0.87
CA LEU A 266 15.95 7.14 -0.75
C LEU A 266 15.52 6.60 -2.12
N ARG A 267 15.55 7.45 -3.16
CA ARG A 267 15.24 7.02 -4.52
C ARG A 267 16.26 6.02 -5.06
N TYR A 268 17.55 6.28 -4.85
CA TYR A 268 18.61 5.34 -5.24
C TYR A 268 18.61 4.07 -4.41
N GLU A 269 18.32 4.16 -3.10
CA GLU A 269 18.15 2.99 -2.25
C GLU A 269 17.00 2.10 -2.74
N LEU A 270 15.83 2.69 -3.01
CA LEU A 270 14.68 1.96 -3.53
C LEU A 270 15.00 1.32 -4.88
N LEU A 271 15.66 2.04 -5.78
CA LEU A 271 16.08 1.52 -7.08
C LEU A 271 17.06 0.36 -6.91
N PHE A 272 18.06 0.49 -6.04
CA PHE A 272 19.01 -0.55 -5.72
C PHE A 272 18.29 -1.82 -5.28
N PHE A 273 17.40 -1.74 -4.29
CA PHE A 273 16.68 -2.90 -3.79
C PHE A 273 15.74 -3.50 -4.85
N LYS A 274 15.05 -2.69 -5.66
CA LYS A 274 14.22 -3.19 -6.76
C LYS A 274 15.06 -3.97 -7.76
N VAL A 275 16.16 -3.40 -8.26
CA VAL A 275 17.05 -4.07 -9.21
C VAL A 275 17.65 -5.33 -8.59
N PHE A 276 18.09 -5.25 -7.34
CA PHE A 276 18.70 -6.37 -6.63
C PHE A 276 17.71 -7.52 -6.41
N VAL A 277 16.49 -7.24 -5.92
CA VAL A 277 15.46 -8.25 -5.66
C VAL A 277 15.00 -8.90 -6.97
N PHE A 278 14.60 -8.11 -7.96
CA PHE A 278 14.05 -8.65 -9.20
C PHE A 278 15.14 -9.28 -10.07
N GLY A 279 16.35 -8.73 -10.09
CA GLY A 279 17.50 -9.32 -10.77
C GLY A 279 17.89 -10.66 -10.17
N THR A 280 17.99 -10.75 -8.84
CA THR A 280 18.30 -12.01 -8.14
C THR A 280 17.19 -13.03 -8.37
N LEU A 281 15.91 -12.64 -8.24
CA LEU A 281 14.80 -13.55 -8.48
C LEU A 281 14.80 -14.10 -9.91
N ALA A 282 14.99 -13.24 -10.91
CA ALA A 282 15.05 -13.67 -12.31
C ALA A 282 16.20 -14.68 -12.53
N PHE A 283 17.36 -14.42 -11.92
CA PHE A 283 18.51 -15.33 -11.95
C PHE A 283 18.19 -16.70 -11.31
N LEU A 284 17.67 -16.71 -10.08
CA LEU A 284 17.34 -17.94 -9.35
C LEU A 284 16.27 -18.76 -10.09
N MET A 285 15.20 -18.10 -10.55
CA MET A 285 14.11 -18.76 -11.27
C MET A 285 14.56 -19.32 -12.62
N THR A 286 15.47 -18.64 -13.32
CA THR A 286 16.08 -19.17 -14.55
C THR A 286 16.90 -20.42 -14.26
N GLY A 287 17.71 -20.41 -13.19
CA GLY A 287 18.46 -21.58 -12.74
C GLY A 287 17.56 -22.78 -12.45
N VAL A 288 16.51 -22.58 -11.65
CA VAL A 288 15.52 -23.61 -11.31
C VAL A 288 14.79 -24.13 -12.55
N ALA A 289 14.39 -23.25 -13.46
CA ALA A 289 13.71 -23.64 -14.70
C ALA A 289 14.59 -24.49 -15.61
N LEU A 290 15.87 -24.14 -15.77
CA LEU A 290 16.82 -24.92 -16.57
C LEU A 290 17.10 -26.29 -15.95
N ASP A 291 17.22 -26.36 -14.63
CA ASP A 291 17.42 -27.60 -13.90
C ASP A 291 16.20 -28.53 -14.03
N LEU A 292 15.00 -28.00 -13.82
CA LEU A 292 13.74 -28.72 -14.03
C LEU A 292 13.57 -29.20 -15.47
N ARG A 293 13.91 -28.37 -16.47
CA ARG A 293 13.88 -28.77 -17.88
C ARG A 293 14.74 -30.01 -18.11
N ARG A 294 15.96 -30.07 -17.56
CA ARG A 294 16.81 -31.26 -17.68
C ARG A 294 16.22 -32.45 -16.93
N LYS A 295 15.59 -32.28 -15.77
CA LYS A 295 14.98 -33.40 -15.03
C LYS A 295 13.74 -33.97 -15.70
N VAL A 296 12.94 -33.13 -16.36
CA VAL A 296 11.73 -33.56 -17.06
C VAL A 296 12.05 -34.19 -18.42
N PHE A 297 12.91 -33.55 -19.22
CA PHE A 297 13.17 -33.94 -20.61
C PHE A 297 14.53 -34.60 -20.83
N GLY A 298 15.38 -34.70 -19.80
CA GLY A 298 16.72 -35.26 -19.91
C GLY A 298 16.75 -36.79 -20.05
N PRO A 299 17.92 -37.33 -20.42
CA PRO A 299 18.10 -38.76 -20.70
C PRO A 299 17.91 -39.64 -19.47
N HIS A 300 18.26 -39.14 -18.28
CA HIS A 300 18.12 -39.87 -17.02
C HIS A 300 16.90 -39.36 -16.25
N PRO A 301 15.91 -40.22 -15.93
CA PRO A 301 14.78 -39.81 -15.11
C PRO A 301 15.24 -39.55 -13.67
N PRO A 302 14.63 -38.56 -12.98
CA PRO A 302 14.94 -38.27 -11.59
C PRO A 302 14.42 -39.36 -10.67
N ARG A 303 14.93 -39.41 -9.43
CA ARG A 303 14.56 -40.43 -8.43
C ARG A 303 13.06 -40.46 -8.13
N SER A 304 12.40 -39.30 -8.10
CA SER A 304 10.96 -39.19 -7.90
C SER A 304 10.12 -39.52 -9.14
N GLY A 305 10.75 -39.72 -10.29
CA GLY A 305 10.10 -39.96 -11.58
C GLY A 305 9.68 -38.68 -12.31
N ARG A 306 9.56 -38.79 -13.65
CA ARG A 306 9.29 -37.64 -14.53
C ARG A 306 7.95 -36.93 -14.27
N LEU A 307 6.93 -37.67 -13.84
CA LEU A 307 5.63 -37.09 -13.53
C LEU A 307 5.70 -36.15 -12.33
N VAL A 308 6.37 -36.56 -11.25
CA VAL A 308 6.58 -35.70 -10.06
C VAL A 308 7.42 -34.49 -10.46
N ALA A 309 8.48 -34.68 -11.24
CA ALA A 309 9.29 -33.58 -11.75
C ALA A 309 8.48 -32.57 -12.60
N ALA A 310 7.57 -33.06 -13.45
CA ALA A 310 6.71 -32.21 -14.27
C ALA A 310 5.71 -31.42 -13.41
N LEU A 311 5.04 -32.08 -12.45
CA LEU A 311 4.11 -31.42 -11.53
C LEU A 311 4.80 -30.33 -10.69
N THR A 312 5.97 -30.65 -10.13
CA THR A 312 6.80 -29.67 -9.41
C THR A 312 7.21 -28.52 -10.34
N GLY A 313 7.62 -28.82 -11.57
CA GLY A 313 8.01 -27.78 -12.52
C GLY A 313 6.88 -26.83 -12.89
N ILE A 314 5.69 -27.37 -13.17
CA ILE A 314 4.49 -26.54 -13.45
C ILE A 314 4.12 -25.72 -12.22
N SER A 315 4.20 -26.28 -11.01
CA SER A 315 3.98 -25.51 -9.78
C SER A 315 4.92 -24.29 -9.68
N PHE A 316 6.21 -24.46 -9.98
CA PHE A 316 7.17 -23.35 -9.96
C PHE A 316 6.84 -22.26 -10.99
N LEU A 317 6.29 -22.61 -12.16
CA LEU A 317 5.78 -21.63 -13.12
C LEU A 317 4.62 -20.81 -12.55
N PHE A 318 3.70 -21.47 -11.82
CA PHE A 318 2.60 -20.77 -11.15
C PHE A 318 3.07 -19.92 -9.96
N ILE A 319 4.13 -20.31 -9.24
CA ILE A 319 4.78 -19.46 -8.23
C ILE A 319 5.38 -18.21 -8.90
N ALA A 320 6.09 -18.39 -10.03
CA ALA A 320 6.64 -17.27 -10.81
C ALA A 320 5.54 -16.31 -11.26
N ALA A 321 4.45 -16.85 -11.81
CA ALA A 321 3.28 -16.07 -12.25
C ALA A 321 2.62 -15.33 -11.08
N THR A 322 2.52 -15.97 -9.91
CA THR A 322 2.00 -15.34 -8.68
C THR A 322 2.82 -14.10 -8.33
N ILE A 323 4.15 -14.23 -8.28
CA ILE A 323 5.05 -13.13 -7.92
C ILE A 323 4.97 -12.01 -8.97
N LEU A 324 4.97 -12.36 -10.25
CA LEU A 324 4.89 -11.40 -11.35
C LEU A 324 3.58 -10.60 -11.31
N LEU A 325 2.44 -11.28 -11.22
CA LEU A 325 1.12 -10.63 -11.17
C LEU A 325 0.98 -9.75 -9.92
N ALA A 326 1.46 -10.22 -8.77
CA ALA A 326 1.44 -9.44 -7.53
C ALA A 326 2.30 -8.18 -7.65
N THR A 327 3.46 -8.28 -8.29
CA THR A 327 4.37 -7.14 -8.53
C THR A 327 3.75 -6.12 -9.49
N LEU A 328 3.08 -6.60 -10.54
CA LEU A 328 2.42 -5.76 -11.53
C LEU A 328 1.06 -5.22 -11.08
N HIS A 329 0.66 -5.48 -9.82
CA HIS A 329 -0.64 -5.11 -9.25
C HIS A 329 -1.81 -5.56 -10.15
N LYS A 330 -1.68 -6.75 -10.75
CA LYS A 330 -2.70 -7.37 -11.61
C LYS A 330 -3.57 -8.33 -10.80
N PRO A 331 -4.85 -8.51 -11.16
CA PRO A 331 -5.67 -9.57 -10.57
C PRO A 331 -5.11 -10.94 -10.96
N GLY A 332 -5.41 -11.98 -10.16
CA GLY A 332 -4.93 -13.35 -10.45
C GLY A 332 -3.94 -14.00 -9.47
N PRO A 333 -3.14 -13.28 -8.65
CA PRO A 333 -2.10 -13.92 -7.83
C PRO A 333 -2.61 -15.04 -6.93
N LEU A 334 -3.80 -14.88 -6.33
CA LEU A 334 -4.40 -15.91 -5.47
C LEU A 334 -4.68 -17.21 -6.23
N TYR A 335 -5.21 -17.13 -7.45
CA TYR A 335 -5.48 -18.31 -8.26
C TYR A 335 -4.19 -19.03 -8.64
N CYS A 336 -3.18 -18.29 -9.09
CA CYS A 336 -1.86 -18.87 -9.39
C CYS A 336 -1.24 -19.55 -8.16
N PHE A 337 -1.35 -18.91 -6.99
CA PHE A 337 -0.85 -19.48 -5.74
C PHE A 337 -1.56 -20.79 -5.36
N ILE A 338 -2.90 -20.79 -5.42
CA ILE A 338 -3.70 -21.99 -5.13
C ILE A 338 -3.37 -23.10 -6.12
N THR A 339 -3.25 -22.80 -7.41
CA THR A 339 -2.87 -23.78 -8.43
C THR A 339 -1.48 -24.37 -8.17
N ALA A 340 -0.48 -23.54 -7.83
CA ALA A 340 0.84 -24.03 -7.43
C ALA A 340 0.76 -24.99 -6.23
N ALA A 341 0.03 -24.59 -5.17
CA ALA A 341 -0.13 -25.41 -3.98
C ALA A 341 -0.81 -26.76 -4.28
N VAL A 342 -1.89 -26.75 -5.08
CA VAL A 342 -2.59 -27.97 -5.49
C VAL A 342 -1.68 -28.89 -6.30
N LEU A 343 -0.90 -28.35 -7.25
CA LEU A 343 0.05 -29.14 -8.04
C LEU A 343 1.12 -29.79 -7.17
N LEU A 344 1.65 -29.09 -6.17
CA LEU A 344 2.57 -29.68 -5.20
C LEU A 344 1.90 -30.79 -4.39
N ILE A 345 0.68 -30.57 -3.88
CA ILE A 345 -0.07 -31.59 -3.13
C ILE A 345 -0.27 -32.84 -3.99
N ILE A 346 -0.62 -32.69 -5.27
CA ILE A 346 -0.73 -33.81 -6.23
C ILE A 346 0.62 -34.49 -6.42
N ALA A 347 1.72 -33.73 -6.56
CA ALA A 347 3.07 -34.30 -6.70
C ALA A 347 3.45 -35.16 -5.48
N PHE A 348 3.14 -34.68 -4.26
CA PHE A 348 3.31 -35.43 -3.02
C PHE A 348 2.44 -36.70 -2.99
N ALA A 349 1.16 -36.60 -3.34
CA ALA A 349 0.24 -37.72 -3.37
C ALA A 349 0.71 -38.81 -4.37
N VAL A 350 1.10 -38.41 -5.59
CA VAL A 350 1.63 -39.30 -6.62
C VAL A 350 2.92 -39.99 -6.15
N TYR A 351 3.83 -39.24 -5.53
CA TYR A 351 5.08 -39.79 -5.02
C TYR A 351 4.83 -40.86 -3.95
N PHE A 352 4.00 -40.55 -2.94
CA PHE A 352 3.70 -41.49 -1.86
C PHE A 352 2.86 -42.69 -2.32
N ALA A 353 1.95 -42.50 -3.29
CA ALA A 353 1.19 -43.61 -3.87
C ALA A 353 2.09 -44.60 -4.66
N LYS A 354 3.20 -44.12 -5.24
CA LYS A 354 4.16 -44.96 -5.97
C LYS A 354 5.27 -45.53 -5.09
N ARG A 355 5.40 -45.06 -3.84
CA ARG A 355 6.44 -45.51 -2.93
C ARG A 355 6.06 -46.90 -2.39
N GLY A 356 6.70 -47.94 -2.91
CA GLY A 356 6.63 -49.28 -2.31
C GLY A 356 7.24 -49.31 -0.90
N SER A 357 6.92 -50.34 -0.12
CA SER A 357 7.52 -50.57 1.20
C SER A 357 9.05 -50.50 1.12
N PRO A 358 9.72 -49.86 2.10
CA PRO A 358 11.18 -49.77 2.09
C PRO A 358 11.74 -51.20 2.04
N ALA A 359 12.49 -51.51 0.98
CA ALA A 359 13.30 -52.71 0.96
C ALA A 359 14.29 -52.64 2.13
N GLU A 360 14.42 -53.72 2.91
CA GLU A 360 15.49 -53.87 3.89
C GLU A 360 16.83 -53.84 3.14
N THR A 361 17.42 -52.65 3.02
CA THR A 361 18.78 -52.50 2.54
C THR A 361 19.69 -52.80 3.73
N GLY A 362 20.49 -53.86 3.62
CA GLY A 362 21.55 -54.18 4.57
C GLY A 362 22.49 -53.00 4.81
N GLU A 363 23.23 -53.03 5.93
CA GLU A 363 24.06 -51.94 6.48
C GLU A 363 24.58 -50.93 5.44
N GLU A 364 23.79 -49.90 5.14
CA GLU A 364 24.23 -48.80 4.30
C GLU A 364 25.20 -47.93 5.09
N ARG A 365 26.41 -47.72 4.55
CA ARG A 365 27.40 -46.83 5.17
C ARG A 365 26.88 -45.40 5.17
N HIS A 366 26.66 -44.85 6.37
CA HIS A 366 26.25 -43.47 6.58
C HIS A 366 27.42 -42.57 6.97
N PHE A 367 27.43 -41.34 6.45
CA PHE A 367 28.42 -40.31 6.73
C PHE A 367 27.80 -39.18 7.55
N GLU A 368 28.45 -38.76 8.64
CA GLU A 368 28.02 -37.60 9.42
C GLU A 368 28.35 -36.30 8.67
N ARG A 369 27.32 -35.51 8.40
CA ARG A 369 27.42 -34.26 7.63
C ARG A 369 27.18 -33.03 8.49
N LEU A 370 26.18 -33.08 9.38
CA LEU A 370 25.77 -31.99 10.28
C LEU A 370 25.67 -32.48 11.72
N THR A 371 26.42 -31.83 12.62
CA THR A 371 26.33 -32.09 14.05
C THR A 371 24.98 -31.64 14.62
N LEU A 372 24.63 -32.13 15.82
CA LEU A 372 23.40 -31.71 16.52
C LEU A 372 23.32 -30.20 16.69
N GLN A 373 24.45 -29.53 16.97
CA GLN A 373 24.50 -28.08 17.13
C GLN A 373 23.96 -27.34 15.90
N TYR A 374 24.41 -27.71 14.69
CA TYR A 374 23.94 -27.07 13.46
C TYR A 374 22.48 -27.34 13.18
N ARG A 375 22.01 -28.56 13.50
CA ARG A 375 20.61 -28.95 13.32
C ARG A 375 19.69 -28.14 14.24
N LEU A 376 20.10 -27.91 15.49
CA LEU A 376 19.37 -27.06 16.43
C LEU A 376 19.33 -25.61 15.95
N GLN A 377 20.47 -25.05 15.52
CA GLN A 377 20.52 -23.70 14.96
C GLN A 377 19.58 -23.55 13.75
N HIS A 378 19.65 -24.49 12.80
CA HIS A 378 18.78 -24.51 11.63
C HIS A 378 17.29 -24.63 12.01
N GLY A 379 16.95 -25.54 12.95
CA GLY A 379 15.57 -25.72 13.39
C GLY A 379 14.98 -24.46 14.02
N ILE A 380 15.72 -23.80 14.92
CA ILE A 380 15.28 -22.54 15.53
C ILE A 380 15.16 -21.44 14.47
N MET A 381 16.14 -21.33 13.57
CA MET A 381 16.12 -20.37 12.47
C MET A 381 14.91 -20.57 11.56
N ALA A 382 14.61 -21.81 11.16
CA ALA A 382 13.49 -22.13 10.28
C ALA A 382 12.13 -21.76 10.92
N VAL A 383 11.95 -22.05 12.21
CA VAL A 383 10.73 -21.67 12.94
C VAL A 383 10.64 -20.15 13.08
N ALA A 384 11.72 -19.49 13.51
CA ALA A 384 11.75 -18.03 13.68
C ALA A 384 11.48 -17.31 12.35
N PHE A 385 12.16 -17.71 11.27
CA PHE A 385 11.96 -17.18 9.94
C PHE A 385 10.52 -17.35 9.47
N THR A 386 9.92 -18.53 9.68
CA THR A 386 8.52 -18.78 9.31
C THR A 386 7.58 -17.83 10.02
N VAL A 387 7.74 -17.63 11.34
CA VAL A 387 6.93 -16.68 12.10
C VAL A 387 7.13 -15.25 11.60
N LEU A 388 8.37 -14.85 11.32
CA LEU A 388 8.70 -13.52 10.76
C LEU A 388 8.05 -13.29 9.39
N ALA A 389 8.11 -14.28 8.49
CA ALA A 389 7.51 -14.21 7.17
C ALA A 389 5.98 -14.13 7.25
N VAL A 390 5.34 -14.99 8.05
CA VAL A 390 3.87 -15.03 8.23
C VAL A 390 3.35 -13.75 8.89
N THR A 391 4.11 -13.15 9.79
CA THR A 391 3.73 -11.89 10.44
C THR A 391 4.06 -10.65 9.60
N GLY A 392 5.12 -10.67 8.79
CA GLY A 392 5.59 -9.54 7.99
C GLY A 392 4.95 -9.42 6.60
N LEU A 393 4.74 -10.53 5.88
CA LEU A 393 4.21 -10.52 4.51
C LEU A 393 2.82 -9.86 4.39
N PRO A 394 1.85 -10.07 5.30
CA PRO A 394 0.55 -9.39 5.21
C PRO A 394 0.64 -7.86 5.34
N GLN A 395 1.66 -7.33 6.02
CA GLN A 395 1.90 -5.87 6.09
C GLN A 395 2.48 -5.31 4.79
N ARG A 396 3.28 -6.09 4.07
CA ARG A 396 3.82 -5.70 2.76
C ARG A 396 2.75 -5.81 1.68
N PHE A 397 2.06 -6.95 1.62
CA PHE A 397 1.03 -7.26 0.64
C PHE A 397 -0.38 -6.98 1.19
N TYR A 398 -0.55 -5.80 1.79
CA TYR A 398 -1.78 -5.39 2.50
C TYR A 398 -3.03 -5.31 1.61
N GLU A 399 -2.87 -5.24 0.29
CA GLU A 399 -3.96 -5.22 -0.68
C GLU A 399 -4.59 -6.60 -0.88
N ALA A 400 -3.81 -7.67 -0.64
CA ALA A 400 -4.32 -9.02 -0.65
C ALA A 400 -5.11 -9.27 0.64
N ALA A 401 -6.38 -8.90 0.64
CA ALA A 401 -7.27 -8.95 1.81
C ALA A 401 -7.31 -10.32 2.52
N TRP A 402 -7.04 -11.42 1.80
CA TRP A 402 -6.95 -12.76 2.39
C TRP A 402 -5.72 -12.93 3.32
N LEU A 403 -4.61 -12.24 3.05
CA LEU A 403 -3.42 -12.28 3.92
C LEU A 403 -3.69 -11.62 5.28
N ALA A 404 -4.55 -10.60 5.34
CA ALA A 404 -4.92 -9.97 6.62
C ALA A 404 -5.59 -10.96 7.58
N LYS A 405 -6.28 -11.99 7.06
CA LYS A 405 -6.93 -13.03 7.88
C LYS A 405 -5.93 -13.90 8.64
N VAL A 406 -4.67 -13.96 8.20
CA VAL A 406 -3.60 -14.68 8.91
C VAL A 406 -3.41 -14.13 10.33
N TYR A 407 -3.68 -12.84 10.55
CA TYR A 407 -3.56 -12.23 11.88
C TYR A 407 -4.59 -12.72 12.89
N ILE A 408 -5.66 -13.40 12.45
CA ILE A 408 -6.61 -14.05 13.37
C ILE A 408 -5.91 -15.08 14.25
N VAL A 409 -4.94 -15.84 13.69
CA VAL A 409 -4.15 -16.84 14.44
C VAL A 409 -3.32 -16.21 15.55
N PHE A 410 -2.98 -14.94 15.41
CA PHE A 410 -2.20 -14.19 16.40
C PHE A 410 -3.08 -13.31 17.30
N GLY A 411 -4.42 -13.40 17.22
CA GLY A 411 -5.34 -12.53 17.98
C GLY A 411 -5.42 -11.09 17.46
N GLY A 412 -5.07 -10.86 16.20
CA GLY A 412 -5.09 -9.55 15.53
C GLY A 412 -3.70 -8.96 15.28
N LEU A 413 -3.65 -7.74 14.74
CA LEU A 413 -2.39 -7.07 14.38
C LEU A 413 -1.46 -6.88 15.59
N GLY A 414 -2.03 -6.59 16.76
CA GLY A 414 -1.27 -6.42 18.01
C GLY A 414 -0.47 -7.67 18.38
N GLY A 415 -1.11 -8.83 18.41
CA GLY A 415 -0.43 -10.09 18.71
C GLY A 415 0.56 -10.51 17.61
N ALA A 416 0.25 -10.26 16.34
CA ALA A 416 1.18 -10.49 15.23
C ALA A 416 2.48 -9.66 15.38
N ARG A 417 2.39 -8.40 15.84
CA ARG A 417 3.55 -7.55 16.14
C ARG A 417 4.39 -8.05 17.32
N ILE A 418 3.76 -8.68 18.31
CA ILE A 418 4.49 -9.31 19.44
C ILE A 418 5.21 -10.56 18.95
N ALA A 419 4.51 -11.44 18.23
CA ALA A 419 5.10 -12.65 17.66
C ALA A 419 6.27 -12.34 16.72
N HIS A 420 6.15 -11.31 15.88
CA HIS A 420 7.23 -10.85 15.01
C HIS A 420 8.49 -10.47 15.79
N ARG A 421 8.35 -9.66 16.85
CA ARG A 421 9.48 -9.23 17.70
C ARG A 421 10.10 -10.39 18.48
N ALA A 422 9.29 -11.31 19.00
CA ALA A 422 9.78 -12.50 19.68
C ALA A 422 10.60 -13.40 18.74
N ALA A 423 10.09 -13.64 17.52
CA ALA A 423 10.79 -14.39 16.49
C ALA A 423 12.07 -13.68 16.01
N ALA A 424 12.05 -12.35 15.92
CA ALA A 424 13.24 -11.56 15.59
C ALA A 424 14.35 -11.75 16.63
N VAL A 425 14.02 -11.75 17.93
CA VAL A 425 14.99 -12.03 19.00
C VAL A 425 15.55 -13.43 18.86
N ALA A 426 14.71 -14.44 18.64
CA ALA A 426 15.17 -15.81 18.45
C ALA A 426 16.15 -15.92 17.26
N LEU A 427 15.82 -15.29 16.13
CA LEU A 427 16.68 -15.27 14.95
C LEU A 427 18.02 -14.55 15.22
N ILE A 428 18.00 -13.40 15.90
CA ILE A 428 19.22 -12.66 16.29
C ILE A 428 20.10 -13.53 17.20
N LEU A 429 19.52 -14.20 18.20
CA LEU A 429 20.27 -15.05 19.12
C LEU A 429 20.91 -16.24 18.40
N VAL A 430 20.21 -16.87 17.47
CA VAL A 430 20.78 -17.96 16.64
C VAL A 430 21.92 -17.43 15.77
N TRP A 431 21.76 -16.27 15.14
CA TRP A 431 22.81 -15.66 14.33
C TRP A 431 24.05 -15.32 15.15
N LEU A 432 23.89 -14.73 16.33
CA LEU A 432 24.99 -14.45 17.26
C LEU A 432 25.67 -15.73 17.77
N TRP A 433 24.88 -16.77 18.08
CA TRP A 433 25.40 -18.08 18.47
C TRP A 433 26.26 -18.70 17.36
N HIS A 434 25.77 -18.68 16.12
CA HIS A 434 26.51 -19.20 14.98
C HIS A 434 27.77 -18.37 14.67
N LEU A 435 27.69 -17.04 14.77
CA LEU A 435 28.85 -16.15 14.60
C LEU A 435 29.93 -16.43 15.64
N ALA A 436 29.56 -16.52 16.92
CA ALA A 436 30.48 -16.86 18.00
C ALA A 436 31.13 -18.24 17.79
N TYR A 437 30.37 -19.21 17.29
CA TYR A 437 30.88 -20.53 16.97
C TYR A 437 31.91 -20.50 15.81
N ILE A 438 31.64 -19.76 14.74
CA ILE A 438 32.58 -19.58 13.62
C ILE A 438 33.86 -18.89 14.10
N ILE A 439 33.75 -17.80 14.85
CA ILE A 439 34.89 -17.08 15.41
C ILE A 439 35.72 -18.01 16.31
N GLY A 440 35.06 -18.79 17.17
CA GLY A 440 35.73 -19.76 18.05
C GLY A 440 36.46 -20.86 17.29
N ARG A 441 35.93 -21.32 16.14
CA ARG A 441 36.64 -22.25 15.24
C ARG A 441 37.83 -21.57 14.57
N TRP A 442 37.62 -20.37 14.05
CA TRP A 442 38.65 -19.61 13.33
C TRP A 442 39.84 -19.30 14.24
N LYS A 443 39.58 -18.88 15.49
CA LYS A 443 40.61 -18.70 16.52
C LYS A 443 41.38 -19.99 16.81
N ARG A 444 40.69 -21.12 17.01
CA ARG A 444 41.33 -22.43 17.25
C ARG A 444 42.18 -22.93 16.09
N SER A 445 41.91 -22.46 14.87
CA SER A 445 42.70 -22.78 13.69
C SER A 445 43.92 -21.88 13.47
N GLY A 446 44.20 -20.96 14.40
CA GLY A 446 45.25 -19.95 14.23
C GLY A 446 44.89 -18.91 13.15
N TRP A 447 43.61 -18.53 13.05
CA TRP A 447 43.10 -17.57 12.07
C TRP A 447 43.26 -18.00 10.60
N SER A 448 43.38 -19.30 10.34
CA SER A 448 43.43 -19.83 8.97
C SER A 448 42.10 -19.68 8.24
N MET A 449 42.10 -19.04 7.07
CA MET A 449 40.91 -18.92 6.22
C MET A 449 40.39 -20.27 5.70
N LYS A 450 41.21 -21.33 5.76
CA LYS A 450 40.83 -22.68 5.29
C LYS A 450 39.67 -23.30 6.08
N VAL A 451 39.42 -22.85 7.32
CA VAL A 451 38.30 -23.39 8.13
C VAL A 451 36.95 -22.77 7.80
N LEU A 452 36.93 -21.68 7.02
CA LEU A 452 35.73 -21.00 6.56
C LEU A 452 35.26 -21.59 5.23
N THR A 453 34.97 -22.89 5.23
CA THR A 453 34.66 -23.67 4.02
C THR A 453 33.38 -23.24 3.29
N MET A 454 32.51 -22.46 3.94
CA MET A 454 31.30 -21.90 3.37
C MET A 454 31.53 -20.59 2.59
N LEU A 455 32.70 -19.97 2.68
CA LEU A 455 32.99 -18.77 1.90
C LEU A 455 33.24 -19.14 0.43
N PRO A 456 32.58 -18.46 -0.52
CA PRO A 456 32.85 -18.65 -1.94
C PRO A 456 34.31 -18.33 -2.29
N ASN A 457 34.87 -19.07 -3.24
CA ASN A 457 36.20 -18.87 -3.78
C ASN A 457 36.21 -18.99 -5.31
N LEU A 458 37.37 -18.82 -5.95
CA LEU A 458 37.48 -18.82 -7.42
C LEU A 458 37.07 -20.15 -8.09
N THR A 459 37.14 -21.28 -7.39
CA THR A 459 36.65 -22.56 -7.93
C THR A 459 35.13 -22.58 -8.03
N ASP A 460 34.42 -21.82 -7.19
CA ASP A 460 32.96 -21.72 -7.24
C ASP A 460 32.48 -20.98 -8.51
N LEU A 461 33.24 -19.99 -9.00
CA LEU A 461 32.97 -19.33 -10.29
C LEU A 461 33.12 -20.31 -11.46
N ARG A 462 34.15 -21.16 -11.40
CA ARG A 462 34.35 -22.22 -12.39
C ARG A 462 33.21 -23.24 -12.34
N HIS A 463 32.84 -23.71 -11.14
CA HIS A 463 31.71 -24.62 -10.96
C HIS A 463 30.40 -24.02 -11.43
N PHE A 464 30.16 -22.73 -11.21
CA PHE A 464 29.01 -22.02 -11.76
C PHE A 464 29.01 -22.09 -13.29
N ALA A 465 30.13 -21.75 -13.95
CA ALA A 465 30.22 -21.80 -15.42
C ALA A 465 30.04 -23.22 -15.98
N GLU A 466 30.64 -24.24 -15.34
CA GLU A 466 30.49 -25.65 -15.72
C GLU A 466 29.04 -26.12 -15.53
N THR A 467 28.39 -25.69 -14.44
CA THR A 467 26.98 -25.98 -14.15
C THR A 467 26.06 -25.30 -15.16
N SER A 468 26.30 -24.05 -15.53
CA SER A 468 25.52 -23.35 -16.56
C SER A 468 25.63 -24.06 -17.90
N LYS A 469 26.84 -24.49 -18.30
CA LYS A 469 27.05 -25.30 -19.50
C LYS A 469 26.28 -26.62 -19.42
N TYR A 470 26.30 -27.26 -18.26
CA TYR A 470 25.51 -28.47 -18.02
C TYR A 470 24.02 -28.17 -18.16
N TYR A 471 23.47 -27.17 -17.50
CA TYR A 471 22.05 -26.80 -17.61
C TYR A 471 21.61 -26.44 -19.04
N LEU A 472 22.50 -25.83 -19.84
CA LEU A 472 22.24 -25.53 -21.26
C LEU A 472 22.40 -26.75 -22.19
N GLY A 473 22.87 -27.90 -21.68
CA GLY A 473 23.08 -29.11 -22.47
C GLY A 473 24.41 -29.14 -23.23
N LEU A 474 25.30 -28.18 -23.00
CA LEU A 474 26.63 -28.10 -23.62
C LEU A 474 27.60 -29.15 -23.07
N THR A 475 27.34 -29.67 -21.87
CA THR A 475 28.07 -30.79 -21.28
C THR A 475 27.11 -31.91 -20.86
N LYS A 476 27.61 -33.15 -20.85
CA LYS A 476 26.84 -34.35 -20.50
C LYS A 476 26.88 -34.67 -19.00
N THR A 477 27.91 -34.21 -18.29
CA THR A 477 28.15 -34.53 -16.88
C THR A 477 28.08 -33.27 -16.03
N GLU A 478 27.42 -33.37 -14.88
CA GLU A 478 27.46 -32.32 -13.86
C GLU A 478 28.86 -32.27 -13.20
N PRO A 479 29.38 -31.09 -12.84
CA PRO A 479 30.65 -30.98 -12.12
C PRO A 479 30.59 -31.69 -10.76
N LYS A 480 31.74 -32.26 -10.36
CA LYS A 480 31.90 -32.92 -9.07
C LYS A 480 32.14 -31.87 -7.98
N TYR A 481 31.21 -31.76 -7.03
CA TYR A 481 31.36 -30.86 -5.90
C TYR A 481 32.14 -31.50 -4.76
N GLY A 482 32.89 -30.69 -4.03
CA GLY A 482 33.50 -31.05 -2.75
C GLY A 482 32.47 -31.02 -1.63
N ARG A 483 32.93 -30.68 -0.42
CA ARG A 483 32.08 -30.65 0.77
C ARG A 483 30.83 -29.82 0.57
N PHE A 484 30.96 -28.57 0.12
CA PHE A 484 29.81 -27.73 -0.22
C PHE A 484 29.88 -27.34 -1.70
N SER A 485 28.76 -27.47 -2.39
CA SER A 485 28.55 -26.95 -3.74
C SER A 485 28.51 -25.42 -3.72
N PHE A 486 28.74 -24.80 -4.88
CA PHE A 486 28.64 -23.34 -4.99
C PHE A 486 27.22 -22.85 -4.65
N ARG A 487 26.19 -23.65 -4.96
CA ARG A 487 24.78 -23.33 -4.69
C ARG A 487 24.53 -23.19 -3.19
N GLU A 488 25.00 -24.15 -2.40
CA GLU A 488 24.88 -24.11 -0.93
C GLU A 488 25.67 -22.97 -0.31
N LYS A 489 26.85 -22.65 -0.84
CA LYS A 489 27.66 -21.51 -0.36
C LYS A 489 26.99 -20.18 -0.67
N MET A 490 26.37 -20.04 -1.84
CA MET A 490 25.62 -18.84 -2.21
C MET A 490 24.37 -18.67 -1.35
N ASP A 491 23.65 -19.75 -1.04
CA ASP A 491 22.53 -19.72 -0.09
C ASP A 491 22.97 -19.23 1.28
N TYR A 492 24.06 -19.82 1.77
CA TYR A 492 24.64 -19.43 3.04
C TYR A 492 25.03 -17.95 3.05
N LEU A 493 25.71 -17.48 1.99
CA LEU A 493 26.14 -16.08 1.88
C LEU A 493 24.96 -15.12 1.78
N ALA A 494 23.94 -15.45 0.99
CA ALA A 494 22.75 -14.61 0.81
C ALA A 494 22.05 -14.36 2.15
N GLU A 495 21.82 -15.41 2.94
CA GLU A 495 21.19 -15.29 4.25
C GLU A 495 22.10 -14.53 5.23
N TYR A 496 23.41 -14.83 5.25
CA TYR A 496 24.35 -14.18 6.16
C TYR A 496 24.56 -12.69 5.87
N TRP A 497 24.43 -12.30 4.61
CA TRP A 497 24.43 -10.90 4.17
C TRP A 497 23.15 -10.17 4.60
N GLY A 498 21.98 -10.80 4.43
CA GLY A 498 20.69 -10.21 4.79
C GLY A 498 20.56 -9.93 6.29
N MET A 499 21.19 -10.75 7.14
CA MET A 499 21.09 -10.64 8.59
C MET A 499 21.49 -9.25 9.15
N PRO A 500 22.68 -8.69 8.87
CA PRO A 500 23.01 -7.31 9.28
C PRO A 500 21.97 -6.27 8.84
N VAL A 501 21.50 -6.35 7.59
CA VAL A 501 20.49 -5.42 7.06
C VAL A 501 19.20 -5.54 7.85
N MET A 502 18.69 -6.76 8.07
CA MET A 502 17.47 -7.04 8.80
C MET A 502 17.55 -6.64 10.29
N VAL A 503 18.67 -6.91 10.94
CA VAL A 503 18.88 -6.58 12.37
C VAL A 503 18.99 -5.07 12.57
N LEU A 504 19.83 -4.38 11.80
CA LEU A 504 20.03 -2.94 11.96
C LEU A 504 18.77 -2.15 11.62
N SER A 505 18.12 -2.48 10.49
CA SER A 505 16.87 -1.85 10.11
C SER A 505 15.73 -2.18 11.10
N GLY A 506 15.67 -3.42 11.58
CA GLY A 506 14.70 -3.86 12.58
C GLY A 506 14.84 -3.12 13.91
N ILE A 507 16.07 -2.90 14.40
CA ILE A 507 16.34 -2.13 15.63
C ILE A 507 15.83 -0.69 15.49
N VAL A 508 16.08 -0.06 14.34
CA VAL A 508 15.61 1.30 14.04
C VAL A 508 14.07 1.36 14.05
N LEU A 509 13.41 0.38 13.44
CA LEU A 509 11.94 0.30 13.37
C LEU A 509 11.28 -0.19 14.66
N TRP A 510 12.01 -0.87 15.55
CA TRP A 510 11.50 -1.34 16.83
C TRP A 510 11.19 -0.16 17.76
N ALA A 511 12.08 0.83 17.80
CA ALA A 511 11.94 2.02 18.65
C ALA A 511 11.97 3.30 17.80
N PRO A 512 10.93 3.54 16.97
CA PRO A 512 10.98 4.54 15.92
C PRO A 512 11.06 5.97 16.46
N ILE A 513 10.44 6.27 17.61
CA ILE A 513 10.54 7.60 18.25
C ILE A 513 11.96 7.82 18.79
N PHE A 514 12.52 6.83 19.50
CA PHE A 514 13.85 6.92 20.09
C PHE A 514 14.93 7.16 19.03
N TRP A 515 14.91 6.36 17.96
CA TRP A 515 15.87 6.44 16.86
C TRP A 515 15.58 7.60 15.93
N GLY A 516 14.32 7.86 15.57
CA GLY A 516 13.93 8.99 14.74
C GLY A 516 14.29 10.34 15.35
N ASN A 517 14.31 10.46 16.67
CA ASN A 517 14.73 11.67 17.37
C ASN A 517 16.26 11.87 17.42
N ARG A 518 17.05 10.83 17.13
CA ARG A 518 18.52 10.82 17.26
C ARG A 518 19.26 10.70 15.93
N LEU A 519 18.64 10.05 14.96
CA LEU A 519 19.20 9.83 13.64
C LEU A 519 18.78 10.94 12.67
N PRO A 520 19.44 11.03 11.51
CA PRO A 520 18.99 11.91 10.43
C PRO A 520 17.56 11.59 10.00
N GLU A 521 16.86 12.61 9.50
CA GLU A 521 15.46 12.54 9.07
C GLU A 521 15.17 11.40 8.07
N VAL A 522 16.14 11.00 7.24
CA VAL A 522 15.99 9.92 6.26
C VAL A 522 16.12 8.51 6.84
N ALA A 523 16.66 8.36 8.06
CA ALA A 523 17.07 7.06 8.60
C ALA A 523 15.92 6.09 8.82
N LEU A 524 14.75 6.57 9.26
CA LEU A 524 13.56 5.71 9.43
C LEU A 524 13.01 5.24 8.08
N SER A 525 12.97 6.14 7.07
CA SER A 525 12.57 5.80 5.71
C SER A 525 13.49 4.74 5.11
N PHE A 526 14.80 4.96 5.26
CA PHE A 526 15.84 4.05 4.80
C PHE A 526 15.70 2.68 5.47
N ALA A 527 15.62 2.64 6.80
CA ALA A 527 15.39 1.40 7.53
C ALA A 527 14.12 0.66 7.05
N TYR A 528 13.03 1.38 6.79
CA TYR A 528 11.81 0.76 6.27
C TYR A 528 11.99 0.13 4.88
N ILE A 529 12.62 0.86 3.94
CA ILE A 529 12.89 0.37 2.59
C ILE A 529 13.78 -0.87 2.67
N ALA A 530 14.92 -0.75 3.35
CA ALA A 530 15.87 -1.84 3.53
C ALA A 530 15.22 -3.07 4.19
N HIS A 531 14.50 -2.90 5.31
CA HIS A 531 13.87 -4.02 6.01
C HIS A 531 12.82 -4.72 5.13
N SER A 532 11.97 -3.96 4.45
CA SER A 532 10.87 -4.52 3.68
C SER A 532 11.35 -5.25 2.42
N TYR A 533 12.31 -4.66 1.69
CA TYR A 533 12.82 -5.28 0.47
C TYR A 533 13.79 -6.42 0.75
N GLU A 534 14.66 -6.32 1.76
CA GLU A 534 15.53 -7.43 2.15
C GLU A 534 14.70 -8.62 2.66
N ALA A 535 13.67 -8.39 3.48
CA ALA A 535 12.75 -9.46 3.90
C ALA A 535 12.08 -10.15 2.71
N THR A 536 11.74 -9.38 1.66
CA THR A 536 11.14 -9.91 0.44
C THR A 536 12.14 -10.76 -0.33
N LEU A 537 13.38 -10.29 -0.47
CA LEU A 537 14.45 -11.06 -1.10
C LEU A 537 14.73 -12.36 -0.35
N ALA A 538 14.88 -12.29 0.98
CA ALA A 538 15.12 -13.46 1.82
C ALA A 538 13.99 -14.49 1.68
N PHE A 539 12.72 -14.05 1.79
CA PHE A 539 11.56 -14.91 1.58
C PHE A 539 11.53 -15.55 0.20
N LEU A 540 11.73 -14.77 -0.86
CA LEU A 540 11.69 -15.29 -2.22
C LEU A 540 12.87 -16.22 -2.50
N SER A 541 14.08 -15.91 -2.05
CA SER A 541 15.25 -16.76 -2.17
C SER A 541 15.03 -18.10 -1.45
N ILE A 542 14.50 -18.06 -0.23
CA ILE A 542 14.22 -19.27 0.54
C ILE A 542 13.17 -20.13 -0.16
N VAL A 543 12.03 -19.55 -0.58
CA VAL A 543 10.95 -20.31 -1.22
C VAL A 543 11.33 -20.82 -2.61
N THR A 544 12.05 -20.03 -3.40
CA THR A 544 12.30 -20.36 -4.81
C THR A 544 13.56 -21.18 -5.01
N TRP A 545 14.60 -20.97 -4.21
CA TRP A 545 15.89 -21.61 -4.42
C TRP A 545 16.23 -22.59 -3.30
N HIS A 546 16.17 -22.18 -2.04
CA HIS A 546 16.53 -23.06 -0.93
C HIS A 546 15.54 -24.24 -0.79
N MET A 547 14.24 -23.94 -0.75
CA MET A 547 13.19 -24.97 -0.68
C MET A 547 13.17 -25.83 -1.94
N TYR A 548 13.49 -25.26 -3.11
CA TYR A 548 13.70 -26.06 -4.31
C TYR A 548 14.86 -27.04 -4.10
N GLY A 549 16.06 -26.55 -3.81
CA GLY A 549 17.27 -27.38 -3.71
C GLY A 549 17.17 -28.46 -2.64
N ALA A 550 16.69 -28.12 -1.45
CA ALA A 550 16.68 -29.02 -0.30
C ALA A 550 15.42 -29.89 -0.18
N HIS A 551 14.26 -29.42 -0.65
CA HIS A 551 12.98 -30.11 -0.45
C HIS A 551 12.34 -30.58 -1.75
N LEU A 552 12.19 -29.69 -2.73
CA LEU A 552 11.33 -29.94 -3.90
C LEU A 552 12.08 -30.45 -5.13
N ASN A 553 13.41 -30.48 -5.09
CA ASN A 553 14.25 -30.98 -6.17
C ASN A 553 13.86 -32.44 -6.48
N PRO A 554 13.49 -32.78 -7.73
CA PRO A 554 13.07 -34.15 -8.08
C PRO A 554 14.05 -35.27 -7.72
N ASP A 555 15.34 -34.98 -7.53
CA ASP A 555 16.36 -35.95 -7.12
C ASP A 555 16.38 -36.20 -5.61
N SER A 556 15.97 -35.20 -4.82
CA SER A 556 15.94 -35.23 -3.35
C SER A 556 14.52 -35.18 -2.78
N PHE A 557 13.48 -35.24 -3.64
CA PHE A 557 12.07 -35.18 -3.26
C PHE A 557 11.68 -36.38 -2.37
N PRO A 558 10.93 -36.18 -1.28
CA PRO A 558 10.24 -34.94 -0.85
C PRO A 558 11.09 -34.00 0.02
N MET A 559 12.25 -34.47 0.50
CA MET A 559 13.31 -33.63 1.05
C MET A 559 14.61 -34.41 1.25
N ASN A 560 15.73 -33.71 1.28
CA ASN A 560 16.98 -34.22 1.83
C ASN A 560 16.88 -34.24 3.38
N PRO A 561 16.95 -35.41 4.05
CA PRO A 561 16.76 -35.51 5.48
C PRO A 561 17.98 -35.06 6.31
N VAL A 562 19.08 -34.63 5.68
CA VAL A 562 20.33 -34.29 6.38
C VAL A 562 20.17 -33.22 7.46
N TRP A 563 19.25 -32.26 7.27
CA TRP A 563 18.97 -31.23 8.27
C TRP A 563 18.24 -31.77 9.51
N LEU A 564 17.54 -32.90 9.37
CA LEU A 564 16.87 -33.60 10.47
C LEU A 564 17.76 -34.65 11.11
N THR A 565 18.50 -35.46 10.34
CA THR A 565 19.26 -36.62 10.86
C THR A 565 20.73 -36.32 11.08
N GLY A 566 21.28 -35.35 10.34
CA GLY A 566 22.70 -35.05 10.29
C GLY A 566 23.53 -36.01 9.45
N LYS A 567 22.91 -36.99 8.78
CA LYS A 567 23.61 -38.10 8.09
C LYS A 567 23.19 -38.20 6.61
N LEU A 568 24.13 -38.59 5.75
CA LEU A 568 23.91 -38.93 4.34
C LEU A 568 24.30 -40.39 4.07
N SER A 569 23.58 -41.09 3.19
CA SER A 569 24.01 -42.40 2.69
C SER A 569 25.18 -42.25 1.70
N ARG A 570 25.95 -43.33 1.49
CA ARG A 570 27.02 -43.35 0.48
C ARG A 570 26.50 -42.97 -0.92
N GLU A 571 25.32 -43.45 -1.29
CA GLU A 571 24.67 -43.15 -2.56
C GLU A 571 24.38 -41.65 -2.71
N GLN A 572 23.92 -40.99 -1.65
CA GLN A 572 23.70 -39.54 -1.63
C GLN A 572 25.01 -38.76 -1.71
N MET A 573 26.03 -39.18 -0.94
CA MET A 573 27.37 -38.58 -1.00
C MET A 573 27.97 -38.65 -2.40
N ALA A 574 27.83 -39.78 -3.11
CA ALA A 574 28.36 -39.95 -4.46
C ALA A 574 27.69 -39.02 -5.49
N ARG A 575 26.42 -38.66 -5.27
CA ARG A 575 25.68 -37.74 -6.16
C ARG A 575 25.97 -36.29 -5.85
N GLU A 576 25.78 -35.89 -4.60
CA GLU A 576 25.77 -34.48 -4.20
C GLU A 576 27.19 -33.96 -3.91
N HIS A 577 28.09 -34.84 -3.45
CA HIS A 577 29.43 -34.48 -2.95
C HIS A 577 30.51 -35.47 -3.42
N ALA A 578 30.49 -35.81 -4.72
CA ALA A 578 31.36 -36.83 -5.31
C ALA A 578 32.86 -36.62 -5.00
N ALA A 579 33.35 -35.38 -5.02
CA ALA A 579 34.76 -35.12 -4.78
C ALA A 579 35.15 -35.28 -3.30
N GLU A 580 34.24 -35.00 -2.36
CA GLU A 580 34.46 -35.27 -0.94
C GLU A 580 34.45 -36.77 -0.65
N LEU A 581 33.52 -37.52 -1.26
CA LEU A 581 33.47 -38.97 -1.11
C LEU A 581 34.77 -39.63 -1.61
N GLU A 582 35.24 -39.25 -2.80
CA GLU A 582 36.51 -39.75 -3.34
C GLU A 582 37.69 -39.42 -2.42
N GLU A 583 37.71 -38.24 -1.79
CA GLU A 583 38.76 -37.88 -0.84
C GLU A 583 38.69 -38.71 0.45
N MET A 584 37.49 -38.97 0.97
CA MET A 584 37.29 -39.81 2.14
C MET A 584 37.69 -41.26 1.87
N GLU A 585 37.30 -41.81 0.72
CA GLU A 585 37.65 -43.17 0.32
C GLU A 585 39.17 -43.32 0.08
N ARG A 586 39.83 -42.32 -0.53
CA ARG A 586 41.30 -42.28 -0.66
C ARG A 586 42.07 -42.21 0.65
N LYS A 587 41.47 -41.70 1.74
CA LYS A 587 42.12 -41.63 3.06
C LYS A 587 41.97 -42.91 3.88
N VAL A 588 41.01 -43.76 3.50
CA VAL A 588 40.70 -45.02 4.18
C VAL A 588 41.33 -46.23 3.45
N ALA A 589 41.53 -46.10 2.14
CA ALA A 589 42.38 -46.99 1.34
C ALA A 589 43.86 -46.68 1.58
#